data_AF-A0A945B7J5-F1
#
_entry.id   AF-A0A945B7J5-F1
#
_cell.length_a   1.000
_cell.length_b   1.000
_cell.length_c   1.000
_cell.angle_alpha   90.00
_cell.angle_beta   90.00
_cell.angle_gamma   90.00
#
_symmetry.space_group_name_H-M   'P 1'
#
loop_
_entity.id
_entity.type
_entity.pdbx_description
1 polymer ?
#
loop_
_entity_poly.entity_id
_entity_poly.type
_entity_poly.pdbx_seq_one_letter_code
_entity_poly.pdbx_strand_id
1 'polypeptide(L)'
;MMINEHKCTSLPKSGVYLHFDDEVPAWTLNIQKEATESDLEENHNLENIGDTLWLTSLNILYCPYCGEQLPGLESIDKTNYGYFQHNDFSRWN
;
A
#
# COMPACT_ATOMS: atom_id res chain seq x y z
N MET A 1 3.25 4.59 18.34
CA MET A 1 2.95 4.62 16.91
C MET A 1 1.52 4.14 16.76
N MET A 2 0.56 5.05 16.60
CA MET A 2 -0.84 4.66 16.37
C MET A 2 -0.97 4.34 14.89
N ILE A 3 -1.20 3.08 14.56
CA ILE A 3 -1.41 2.67 13.17
C ILE A 3 -2.84 3.07 12.80
N ASN A 4 -2.99 4.15 12.04
CA ASN A 4 -4.26 4.59 11.50
C ASN A 4 -4.55 3.81 10.20
N GLU A 5 -5.00 2.56 10.35
CA GLU A 5 -5.44 1.69 9.25
C GLU A 5 -6.94 1.87 8.96
N HIS A 6 -7.33 1.82 7.68
CA HIS A 6 -8.74 1.73 7.29
C HIS A 6 -9.10 0.29 6.94
N LYS A 7 -10.17 -0.23 7.56
CA LYS A 7 -10.70 -1.57 7.33
C LYS A 7 -12.17 -1.46 6.94
N CYS A 8 -12.55 -2.12 5.84
CA CYS A 8 -13.94 -2.29 5.44
C CYS A 8 -14.16 -3.69 4.86
N THR A 9 -15.42 -4.13 4.78
CA THR A 9 -15.78 -5.47 4.28
C THR A 9 -15.45 -5.70 2.81
N SER A 10 -15.34 -4.63 2.03
CA SER A 10 -15.03 -4.67 0.61
C SER A 10 -13.52 -4.69 0.31
N LEU A 11 -12.67 -4.45 1.32
CA LEU A 11 -11.22 -4.47 1.15
C LEU A 11 -10.73 -5.91 0.94
N PRO A 12 -9.86 -6.17 -0.04
CA PRO A 12 -9.23 -7.49 -0.20
C PRO A 12 -8.51 -7.93 1.08
N LYS A 13 -8.55 -9.24 1.35
CA LYS A 13 -7.97 -9.79 2.59
C LYS A 13 -6.44 -9.84 2.59
N SER A 14 -5.81 -9.76 1.42
CA SER A 14 -4.37 -9.85 1.23
C SER A 14 -3.92 -8.99 0.06
N GLY A 15 -2.66 -8.54 0.09
CA GLY A 15 -2.04 -7.78 -0.98
C GLY A 15 -2.54 -6.34 -1.13
N VAL A 16 -3.52 -5.90 -0.33
CA VAL A 16 -4.03 -4.53 -0.35
C VAL A 16 -4.27 -4.04 1.07
N TYR A 17 -3.79 -2.84 1.39
CA TYR A 17 -4.06 -2.19 2.67
C TYR A 17 -4.10 -0.66 2.53
N LEU A 18 -4.85 -0.01 3.42
CA LEU A 18 -4.95 1.44 3.50
C LEU A 18 -4.39 1.92 4.83
N HIS A 19 -3.46 2.87 4.77
CA HIS A 19 -2.76 3.39 5.94
C HIS A 19 -2.62 4.90 5.87
N PHE A 20 -2.79 5.58 7.00
CA PHE A 20 -2.48 7.00 7.13
C PHE A 20 -1.04 7.19 7.63
N ASP A 21 -0.23 7.85 6.82
CA ASP A 21 1.13 8.23 7.14
C ASP A 21 1.12 9.55 7.93
N ASP A 22 1.63 9.53 9.17
CA ASP A 22 1.71 10.70 10.04
C ASP A 22 2.90 11.62 9.72
N GLU A 23 3.97 11.09 9.10
CA GLU A 23 5.17 11.86 8.71
C GLU A 23 4.90 12.69 7.46
N VAL A 24 4.17 12.11 6.52
CA VAL A 24 3.62 12.79 5.35
C VAL A 24 2.10 12.66 5.41
N PRO A 25 1.39 13.57 6.11
CA PRO A 25 -0.05 13.48 6.39
C PRO A 25 -0.89 13.14 5.17
N ALA A 26 -1.12 11.85 4.95
CA ALA A 26 -1.79 11.34 3.77
C ALA A 26 -2.28 9.91 4.00
N TRP A 27 -3.49 9.63 3.49
CA TRP A 27 -3.94 8.27 3.33
C TRP A 27 -3.33 7.65 2.07
N THR A 28 -2.78 6.45 2.21
CA THR A 28 -2.17 5.68 1.13
C THR A 28 -2.95 4.41 0.86
N LEU A 29 -3.27 4.16 -0.41
CA LEU A 29 -3.63 2.85 -0.93
C LEU A 29 -2.35 2.12 -1.29
N ASN A 30 -2.11 0.99 -0.65
CA ASN A 30 -0.96 0.14 -0.91
C ASN A 30 -1.44 -1.15 -1.55
N ILE A 31 -0.87 -1.49 -2.71
CA ILE A 31 -1.11 -2.73 -3.43
C ILE A 31 0.25 -3.41 -3.58
N GLN A 32 0.37 -4.64 -3.09
CA GLN A 32 1.62 -5.38 -3.09
C GLN A 32 1.46 -6.79 -3.65
N LYS A 33 2.53 -7.29 -4.25
CA LYS A 33 2.73 -8.72 -4.47
C LYS A 33 3.79 -9.21 -3.51
N GLU A 34 3.45 -10.26 -2.78
CA GLU A 34 4.38 -11.01 -1.95
C GLU A 34 4.94 -12.20 -2.74
N ALA A 35 6.17 -12.59 -2.41
CA ALA A 35 6.85 -13.73 -3.01
C ALA A 35 6.15 -15.04 -2.61
N THR A 36 5.86 -15.86 -3.60
CA THR A 36 5.36 -17.22 -3.43
C THR A 36 6.51 -18.23 -3.50
N GLU A 37 6.26 -19.48 -3.11
CA GLU A 37 7.24 -20.56 -3.26
C GLU A 37 7.76 -20.69 -4.71
N SER A 38 6.86 -20.61 -5.69
CA SER A 38 7.24 -20.66 -7.11
C SER A 38 8.10 -19.45 -7.53
N ASP A 39 7.88 -18.27 -6.96
CA ASP A 39 8.73 -17.10 -7.26
C ASP A 39 10.17 -17.34 -6.75
N LEU A 40 10.34 -18.01 -5.59
CA LEU A 40 11.66 -18.35 -5.03
C LEU A 40 12.39 -19.40 -5.88
N GLU A 41 11.67 -20.38 -6.43
CA GLU A 41 12.24 -21.39 -7.33
C GLU A 41 12.79 -20.76 -8.62
N GLU A 42 12.14 -19.71 -9.12
CA GLU A 42 12.49 -19.04 -10.37
C GLU A 42 13.45 -17.85 -10.21
N ASN A 43 13.57 -17.28 -9.00
CA ASN A 43 14.36 -16.07 -8.74
C ASN A 43 15.25 -16.22 -7.50
N HIS A 44 16.54 -16.49 -7.74
CA HIS A 44 17.56 -16.66 -6.70
C HIS A 44 17.86 -15.40 -5.87
N ASN A 45 17.29 -14.25 -6.21
CA ASN A 45 17.42 -13.03 -5.42
C ASN A 45 16.41 -12.95 -4.28
N LEU A 46 15.39 -13.82 -4.28
CA LEU A 46 14.37 -13.88 -3.24
C LEU A 46 14.79 -14.87 -2.16
N GLU A 47 14.62 -14.48 -0.91
CA GLU A 47 15.06 -15.28 0.23
C GLU A 47 13.88 -15.99 0.89
N ASN A 48 12.74 -15.30 1.07
CA ASN A 48 11.62 -15.81 1.85
C ASN A 48 10.27 -15.68 1.13
N ILE A 49 9.40 -16.67 1.35
CA ILE A 49 7.98 -16.56 1.03
C ILE A 49 7.38 -15.44 1.89
N GLY A 50 6.60 -14.55 1.27
CA GLY A 50 6.04 -13.37 1.94
C GLY A 50 6.87 -12.10 1.75
N ASP A 51 8.09 -12.17 1.20
CA ASP A 51 8.87 -10.97 0.89
C ASP A 51 8.13 -10.10 -0.14
N THR A 52 8.19 -8.78 0.01
CA THR A 52 7.53 -7.88 -0.95
C THR A 52 8.31 -7.86 -2.27
N LEU A 53 7.69 -8.37 -3.35
CA LEU A 53 8.24 -8.31 -4.69
C LEU A 53 8.13 -6.93 -5.29
N TRP A 54 6.96 -6.34 -5.15
CA TRP A 54 6.71 -4.96 -5.53
C TRP A 54 5.59 -4.38 -4.70
N LEU A 55 5.62 -3.06 -4.58
CA LEU A 55 4.64 -2.27 -3.85
C LEU A 55 4.31 -1.01 -4.66
N THR A 56 3.02 -0.82 -4.93
CA THR A 56 2.49 0.44 -5.47
C THR A 56 1.73 1.15 -4.37
N SER A 57 2.12 2.39 -4.06
CA SER A 57 1.47 3.24 -3.08
C SER A 57 0.87 4.46 -3.78
N LEU A 58 -0.38 4.81 -3.45
CA LEU A 58 -1.09 5.96 -4.02
C LEU A 58 -1.76 6.79 -2.93
N ASN A 59 -1.62 8.11 -2.97
CA ASN A 59 -2.32 9.00 -2.05
C ASN A 59 -3.80 9.11 -2.44
N ILE A 60 -4.70 8.80 -1.50
CA ILE A 60 -6.16 8.74 -1.72
C ILE A 60 -6.93 9.53 -0.67
N LEU A 61 -8.08 10.08 -1.05
CA LEU A 61 -9.00 10.78 -0.13
C LEU A 61 -10.18 9.90 0.32
N TYR A 62 -10.50 8.90 -0.48
CA TYR A 62 -11.64 8.00 -0.29
C TYR A 62 -11.16 6.57 -0.39
N CYS A 63 -11.74 5.69 0.41
CA CYS A 63 -11.53 4.26 0.24
C CYS A 63 -12.13 3.82 -1.10
N PRO A 64 -11.35 3.27 -2.05
CA PRO A 64 -11.87 2.87 -3.35
C PRO A 64 -12.78 1.63 -3.28
N TYR A 65 -12.86 0.96 -2.13
CA TYR A 65 -13.61 -0.27 -1.93
C TYR A 65 -14.98 -0.06 -1.26
N CYS A 66 -15.09 0.83 -0.27
CA CYS A 66 -16.38 1.16 0.37
C CYS A 66 -16.92 2.55 -0.01
N GLY A 67 -16.11 3.41 -0.63
CA GLY A 67 -16.49 4.77 -1.01
C GLY A 67 -16.48 5.78 0.13
N GLU A 68 -16.17 5.36 1.36
CA GLU A 68 -16.10 6.26 2.51
C GLU A 68 -14.95 7.25 2.37
N GLN A 69 -15.22 8.50 2.77
CA GLN A 69 -14.16 9.50 2.93
C GLN A 69 -13.29 9.11 4.12
N LEU A 70 -11.97 9.12 3.92
CA LEU A 70 -11.04 8.76 4.97
C LEU A 70 -10.90 9.91 5.99
N PRO A 71 -10.79 9.62 7.30
CA PRO A 71 -10.77 10.65 8.34
C PRO A 71 -9.43 11.40 8.37
N GLY A 72 -9.38 12.55 9.06
CA GLY A 72 -8.14 13.32 9.26
C GLY A 72 -7.73 14.21 8.08
N LEU A 73 -8.57 14.31 7.04
CA LEU A 73 -8.29 15.06 5.80
C LEU A 73 -8.74 16.52 5.81
N GLU A 74 -9.23 17.03 6.94
CA GLU A 74 -9.87 18.36 7.02
C GLU A 74 -8.86 19.51 6.91
N SER A 75 -7.66 19.34 7.47
CA SER A 75 -6.60 20.34 7.52
C SER A 75 -5.45 20.09 6.54
N ILE A 76 -5.56 19.06 5.71
CA ILE A 76 -4.46 18.62 4.82
C ILE A 76 -4.59 19.33 3.47
N ASP A 77 -3.46 19.82 2.95
CA ASP A 77 -3.37 20.34 1.59
C ASP A 77 -3.63 19.22 0.57
N LYS A 78 -4.69 19.37 -0.22
CA LYS A 78 -5.15 18.36 -1.18
C LYS A 78 -4.45 18.45 -2.54
N THR A 79 -3.60 19.46 -2.76
CA THR A 79 -2.96 19.71 -4.06
C THR A 79 -2.04 18.57 -4.53
N ASN A 80 -1.46 17.82 -3.60
CA ASN A 80 -0.54 16.70 -3.91
C ASN A 80 -1.22 15.31 -3.84
N TYR A 81 -2.54 15.24 -3.71
CA TYR A 81 -3.26 13.95 -3.75
C TYR A 81 -3.29 13.38 -5.17
N GLY A 82 -3.14 12.06 -5.28
CA GLY A 82 -2.87 11.39 -6.55
C GLY A 82 -1.39 11.19 -6.86
N TYR A 83 -0.48 11.62 -5.97
CA TYR A 83 0.90 11.13 -5.99
C TYR A 83 0.90 9.61 -5.87
N PHE A 84 1.73 8.96 -6.67
CA PHE A 84 1.94 7.52 -6.61
C PHE A 84 3.41 7.19 -6.78
N GLN A 85 3.80 6.09 -6.17
CA GLN A 85 5.12 5.48 -6.33
C GLN A 85 4.97 3.98 -6.54
N HIS A 86 5.85 3.42 -7.34
CA HIS A 86 5.98 1.98 -7.52
C HIS A 86 7.40 1.58 -7.21
N ASN A 87 7.57 0.66 -6.27
CA ASN A 87 8.85 0.09 -5.91
C ASN A 87 8.87 -1.36 -6.38
N ASP A 88 9.84 -1.69 -7.23
CA ASP A 88 10.09 -3.06 -7.70
C ASP A 88 11.36 -3.58 -7.03
N PHE A 89 11.20 -4.62 -6.21
CA PHE A 89 12.25 -5.29 -5.46
C PHE A 89 12.55 -6.69 -6.03
N SER A 90 11.95 -7.06 -7.17
CA SER A 90 12.16 -8.38 -7.78
C SER A 90 13.58 -8.59 -8.30
N ARG A 91 14.40 -7.51 -8.36
CA ARG A 91 15.77 -7.50 -8.87
C ARG A 91 16.63 -6.55 -8.06
N TRP A 92 17.93 -6.85 -7.95
CA TRP A 92 18.93 -5.90 -7.49
C TRP A 92 19.12 -4.84 -8.58
N ASN A 93 18.80 -3.59 -8.27
CA ASN A 93 19.09 -2.43 -9.12
C ASN A 93 20.54 -1.98 -8.98
#